data_AF-A0A7J2VCC4-F1
#
_entry.id   AF-A0A7J2VCC4-F1
#
_cell.length_a   1.000
_cell.length_b   1.000
_cell.length_c   1.000
_cell.angle_alpha   90.00
_cell.angle_beta   90.00
_cell.angle_gamma   90.00
#
_symmetry.space_group_name_H-M   'P 1'
#
loop_
_entity.id
_entity.type
_entity.pdbx_description
1 polymer ?
#
loop_
_entity_poly.entity_id
_entity_poly.type
_entity_poly.pdbx_seq_one_letter_code
_entity_poly.pdbx_strand_id
1 'polypeptide(L)'
;MRIDIEAPVDWILGGAKNFVPDIYFGLEKLKTGKPYRATLKYSPIQVPRGRKKNAIIAVYAALYKIPARELVHIKLGTHSLFYDTAGMIWAQGPLYARIIGIFRLKRQQEEGQLEQLEEMCRRFLTVLYGGWIRDMRVRFSTSVPRVSSIVNVWASIESMRGRMKPLVDAMTEIADECFDRLVRVEWVEPLYDSIMWFSPPLGKINVEDGSIKPGLPVEQNKGQQDQEIEGIFTITPVGLCTFIESSGTTPTVYIDRCRNFIYNFEVLNLREEGVL
;
A
#
# COMPACT_ATOMS: atom_id res chain seq x y z
N MET A 1 16.75 5.25 -13.83
CA MET A 1 15.48 4.62 -14.30
C MET A 1 14.59 4.28 -13.10
N ARG A 2 13.28 4.02 -13.29
CA ARG A 2 12.35 3.76 -12.17
C ARG A 2 11.73 2.37 -12.25
N ILE A 3 11.25 1.92 -11.10
CA ILE A 3 10.39 0.74 -11.00
C ILE A 3 8.95 1.21 -11.16
N ASP A 4 8.26 0.64 -12.13
CA ASP A 4 6.85 0.91 -12.41
C ASP A 4 6.02 -0.30 -11.96
N ILE A 5 4.85 -0.05 -11.35
CA ILE A 5 3.95 -1.09 -10.86
C ILE A 5 2.65 -0.98 -11.64
N GLU A 6 2.42 -1.88 -12.57
CA GLU A 6 1.25 -1.87 -13.43
C GLU A 6 0.17 -2.81 -12.92
N ALA A 7 -1.02 -2.29 -12.77
CA ALA A 7 -2.20 -3.06 -12.41
C ALA A 7 -3.47 -2.32 -12.77
N PRO A 8 -4.03 -2.63 -13.95
CA PRO A 8 -5.22 -1.96 -14.38
C PRO A 8 -6.39 -2.32 -13.45
N VAL A 9 -7.27 -1.36 -13.29
CA VAL A 9 -8.29 -1.34 -12.24
C VAL A 9 -9.29 -2.47 -12.44
N ASP A 10 -9.61 -2.81 -13.69
CA ASP A 10 -10.49 -3.88 -14.12
C ASP A 10 -10.09 -5.26 -13.58
N TRP A 11 -8.79 -5.54 -13.44
CA TRP A 11 -8.30 -6.77 -12.81
C TRP A 11 -8.68 -6.85 -11.33
N ILE A 12 -8.81 -5.70 -10.67
CA ILE A 12 -9.29 -5.60 -9.28
C ILE A 12 -10.81 -5.53 -9.20
N LEU A 13 -11.47 -4.93 -10.19
CA LEU A 13 -12.93 -4.83 -10.26
C LEU A 13 -13.58 -6.22 -10.20
N GLY A 14 -12.96 -7.24 -10.79
CA GLY A 14 -13.44 -8.62 -10.78
C GLY A 14 -13.25 -9.37 -9.45
N GLY A 15 -12.53 -8.79 -8.48
CA GLY A 15 -12.16 -9.44 -7.22
C GLY A 15 -10.99 -10.41 -7.39
N ALA A 16 -9.80 -10.02 -6.94
CA ALA A 16 -8.59 -10.81 -7.10
C ALA A 16 -8.03 -11.32 -5.77
N LYS A 17 -8.06 -12.64 -5.56
CA LYS A 17 -7.33 -13.28 -4.47
C LYS A 17 -5.88 -13.52 -4.90
N ASN A 18 -4.94 -13.37 -3.97
CA ASN A 18 -3.50 -13.51 -4.25
C ASN A 18 -3.00 -12.56 -5.33
N PHE A 19 -3.54 -11.34 -5.34
CA PHE A 19 -3.20 -10.30 -6.27
C PHE A 19 -1.75 -9.85 -6.11
N VAL A 20 -0.97 -9.93 -7.19
CA VAL A 20 0.36 -9.37 -7.33
C VAL A 20 0.38 -8.59 -8.65
N PRO A 21 0.65 -7.27 -8.64
CA PRO A 21 0.72 -6.48 -9.86
C PRO A 21 1.94 -6.88 -10.71
N ASP A 22 1.92 -6.49 -11.97
CA ASP A 22 3.11 -6.58 -12.81
C ASP A 22 4.08 -5.45 -12.42
N ILE A 23 5.36 -5.75 -12.37
CA ILE A 23 6.38 -4.80 -11.92
C ILE A 23 7.48 -4.75 -12.96
N TYR A 24 7.87 -3.55 -13.35
CA TYR A 24 8.83 -3.32 -14.43
C TYR A 24 9.99 -2.45 -14.00
N PHE A 25 11.15 -2.68 -14.60
CA PHE A 25 12.28 -1.75 -14.63
C PHE A 25 12.63 -1.46 -16.08
N GLY A 26 12.34 -0.24 -16.54
CA GLY A 26 12.35 0.04 -17.98
C GLY A 26 11.30 -0.83 -18.69
N LEU A 27 11.73 -1.70 -19.59
CA LEU A 27 10.85 -2.64 -20.31
C LEU A 27 10.90 -4.07 -19.73
N GLU A 28 11.74 -4.30 -18.73
CA GLU A 28 11.95 -5.64 -18.16
C GLU A 28 10.96 -5.89 -17.01
N LYS A 29 10.19 -6.98 -17.10
CA LYS A 29 9.30 -7.42 -16.03
C LYS A 29 10.10 -8.13 -14.92
N LEU A 30 10.04 -7.58 -13.71
CA LEU A 30 10.66 -8.13 -12.52
C LEU A 30 9.82 -9.25 -11.91
N LYS A 31 10.48 -10.22 -11.29
CA LYS A 31 9.86 -11.32 -10.55
C LYS A 31 9.85 -11.00 -9.07
N THR A 32 8.70 -11.20 -8.42
CA THR A 32 8.61 -11.10 -6.96
C THR A 32 9.37 -12.24 -6.28
N GLY A 33 9.93 -11.97 -5.10
CA GLY A 33 10.75 -12.90 -4.33
C GLY A 33 12.15 -13.15 -4.88
N LYS A 34 12.51 -12.53 -6.01
CA LYS A 34 13.81 -12.70 -6.64
C LYS A 34 14.80 -11.61 -6.22
N PRO A 35 16.07 -11.96 -5.90
CA PRO A 35 17.10 -10.97 -5.62
C PRO A 35 17.63 -10.32 -6.89
N TYR A 36 17.79 -9.00 -6.83
CA TYR A 36 18.36 -8.17 -7.88
C TYR A 36 19.48 -7.34 -7.29
N ARG A 37 20.68 -7.38 -7.88
CA ARG A 37 21.72 -6.42 -7.57
C ARG A 37 21.28 -5.04 -8.07
N ALA A 38 21.25 -4.06 -7.18
CA ALA A 38 20.75 -2.73 -7.46
C ALA A 38 21.74 -1.67 -7.00
N THR A 39 21.88 -0.62 -7.81
CA THR A 39 22.54 0.64 -7.42
C THR A 39 21.45 1.70 -7.28
N LEU A 40 21.31 2.24 -6.07
CA LEU A 40 20.26 3.19 -5.72
C LEU A 40 20.84 4.58 -5.50
N LYS A 41 20.13 5.60 -5.97
CA LYS A 41 20.41 7.00 -5.65
C LYS A 41 19.18 7.63 -4.99
N TYR A 42 19.38 8.34 -3.89
CA TYR A 42 18.27 9.03 -3.24
C TYR A 42 17.77 10.19 -4.12
N SER A 43 16.51 10.10 -4.56
CA SER A 43 15.91 11.03 -5.50
C SER A 43 14.40 11.11 -5.24
N PRO A 44 13.98 11.87 -4.22
CA PRO A 44 12.60 11.89 -3.78
C PRO A 44 11.70 12.57 -4.81
N ILE A 45 10.57 11.94 -5.10
CA ILE A 45 9.57 12.43 -6.04
C ILE A 45 8.54 13.24 -5.28
N GLN A 46 8.25 14.43 -5.79
CA GLN A 46 7.09 15.19 -5.36
C GLN A 46 5.84 14.63 -6.07
N VAL A 47 5.03 13.87 -5.33
CA VAL A 47 3.74 13.39 -5.82
C VAL A 47 2.84 14.60 -6.09
N PRO A 48 2.12 14.68 -7.22
CA PRO A 48 1.19 15.77 -7.49
C PRO A 48 0.20 15.93 -6.34
N ARG A 49 0.01 17.16 -5.86
CA ARG A 49 -0.78 17.47 -4.66
C ARG A 49 -2.24 17.83 -4.97
N GLY A 50 -2.52 18.48 -6.10
CA GLY A 50 -3.87 18.79 -6.57
C GLY A 50 -4.40 17.81 -7.63
N ARG A 51 -5.71 17.81 -7.86
CA ARG A 51 -6.36 17.04 -8.93
C ARG A 51 -7.21 17.91 -9.83
N LYS A 52 -7.02 17.76 -11.14
CA LYS A 52 -7.81 18.48 -12.14
C LYS A 52 -9.28 18.06 -12.07
N LYS A 53 -10.16 18.95 -12.53
CA LYS A 53 -11.55 18.59 -12.84
C LYS A 53 -11.58 17.36 -13.76
N ASN A 54 -12.56 16.49 -13.56
CA ASN A 54 -12.74 15.20 -14.24
C ASN A 54 -11.68 14.13 -13.93
N ALA A 55 -10.71 14.40 -13.05
CA ALA A 55 -9.82 13.35 -12.60
C ALA A 55 -10.64 12.23 -11.93
N ILE A 56 -10.24 10.99 -12.17
CA ILE A 56 -10.86 9.81 -11.59
C ILE A 56 -10.06 9.41 -10.36
N ILE A 57 -10.74 9.07 -9.28
CA ILE A 57 -10.13 8.63 -8.02
C ILE A 57 -10.78 7.34 -7.54
N ALA A 58 -10.02 6.53 -6.80
CA ALA A 58 -10.51 5.42 -6.02
C ALA A 58 -10.40 5.77 -4.53
N VAL A 59 -11.48 5.54 -3.79
CA VAL A 59 -11.47 5.53 -2.32
C VAL A 59 -11.41 4.07 -1.88
N TYR A 60 -10.62 3.73 -0.87
CA TYR A 60 -10.43 2.35 -0.44
C TYR A 60 -10.26 2.22 1.08
N ALA A 61 -10.58 1.03 1.59
CA ALA A 61 -10.26 0.58 2.93
C ALA A 61 -9.17 -0.51 2.86
N ALA A 62 -8.12 -0.40 3.66
CA ALA A 62 -6.99 -1.32 3.70
C ALA A 62 -6.80 -1.85 5.13
N LEU A 63 -6.89 -3.17 5.29
CA LEU A 63 -6.71 -3.87 6.56
C LEU A 63 -5.23 -4.16 6.81
N TYR A 64 -4.74 -3.80 7.99
CA TYR A 64 -3.35 -4.02 8.38
C TYR A 64 -3.16 -4.92 9.60
N LYS A 65 -4.21 -5.26 10.36
CA LYS A 65 -4.03 -5.92 11.67
C LYS A 65 -5.18 -6.83 12.06
N ILE A 66 -4.86 -8.01 12.58
CA ILE A 66 -5.82 -9.04 12.98
C ILE A 66 -5.45 -9.52 14.39
N PRO A 67 -6.15 -9.08 15.44
CA PRO A 67 -5.56 -9.21 16.77
C PRO A 67 -6.12 -10.37 17.58
N ALA A 68 -5.25 -11.20 18.18
CA ALA A 68 -5.60 -11.98 19.39
C ALA A 68 -5.99 -11.10 20.59
N ARG A 69 -5.43 -9.88 20.76
CA ARG A 69 -5.70 -8.98 21.92
C ARG A 69 -5.67 -7.45 21.67
N GLU A 70 -5.28 -6.99 20.48
CA GLU A 70 -5.16 -5.57 20.12
C GLU A 70 -6.35 -5.04 19.27
N LEU A 71 -6.28 -3.80 18.77
CA LEU A 71 -7.28 -3.20 17.88
C LEU A 71 -7.04 -3.59 16.40
N VAL A 72 -8.09 -3.93 15.67
CA VAL A 72 -8.03 -4.07 14.19
C VAL A 72 -7.75 -2.70 13.59
N HIS A 73 -6.82 -2.60 12.65
CA HIS A 73 -6.50 -1.32 12.02
C HIS A 73 -6.90 -1.33 10.55
N ILE A 74 -7.85 -0.46 10.22
CA ILE A 74 -8.30 -0.20 8.85
C ILE A 74 -7.88 1.21 8.47
N LYS A 75 -7.08 1.31 7.42
CA LYS A 75 -6.77 2.58 6.77
C LYS A 75 -7.83 2.89 5.73
N LEU A 76 -8.37 4.10 5.76
CA LEU A 76 -9.12 4.71 4.68
C LEU A 76 -8.13 5.50 3.83
N GLY A 77 -8.25 5.42 2.51
CA GLY A 77 -7.32 6.06 1.61
C GLY A 77 -7.95 6.45 0.29
N THR A 78 -7.32 7.42 -0.37
CA THR A 78 -7.63 7.85 -1.72
C THR A 78 -6.43 7.67 -2.63
N HIS A 79 -6.70 7.38 -3.90
CA HIS A 79 -5.69 7.39 -4.93
C HIS A 79 -6.29 7.88 -6.24
N SER A 80 -5.50 8.58 -7.06
CA SER A 80 -5.95 8.90 -8.41
C SER A 80 -5.80 7.71 -9.31
N LEU A 81 -6.82 7.48 -10.13
CA LEU A 81 -6.83 6.43 -11.12
C LEU A 81 -5.95 6.81 -12.31
N PHE A 82 -4.69 6.40 -12.21
CA PHE A 82 -3.82 6.11 -13.34
C PHE A 82 -3.79 4.58 -13.55
N TYR A 83 -3.20 4.10 -14.65
CA TYR A 83 -3.13 2.66 -15.02
C TYR A 83 -2.64 1.73 -13.87
N ASP A 84 -2.03 2.30 -12.84
CA ASP A 84 -1.23 1.62 -11.80
C ASP A 84 -1.84 1.63 -10.40
N THR A 85 -3.07 2.14 -10.28
CA THR A 85 -3.64 2.54 -8.97
C THR A 85 -3.79 1.38 -8.00
N ALA A 86 -4.23 0.23 -8.48
CA ALA A 86 -4.32 -0.98 -7.69
C ALA A 86 -2.95 -1.43 -7.17
N GLY A 87 -1.95 -1.37 -8.06
CA GLY A 87 -0.56 -1.67 -7.74
C GLY A 87 -0.02 -0.76 -6.64
N MET A 88 -0.36 0.53 -6.68
CA MET A 88 0.03 1.50 -5.66
C MET A 88 -0.67 1.33 -4.30
N ILE A 89 -1.85 0.72 -4.27
CA ILE A 89 -2.50 0.35 -3.00
C ILE A 89 -1.90 -0.94 -2.45
N TRP A 90 -1.66 -1.95 -3.30
CA TRP A 90 -0.93 -3.16 -2.94
C TRP A 90 0.47 -2.85 -2.40
N ALA A 91 1.18 -1.90 -3.01
CA ALA A 91 2.53 -1.47 -2.61
C ALA A 91 2.60 -0.75 -1.26
N GLN A 92 1.48 -0.66 -0.51
CA GLN A 92 1.43 -0.20 0.88
C GLN A 92 1.53 -1.35 1.89
N GLY A 93 1.52 -2.61 1.45
CA GLY A 93 1.59 -3.80 2.30
C GLY A 93 0.33 -4.14 3.10
N PRO A 94 -0.91 -3.92 2.61
CA PRO A 94 -2.12 -4.29 3.35
C PRO A 94 -2.33 -5.81 3.35
N LEU A 95 -3.00 -6.37 4.36
CA LEU A 95 -3.45 -7.76 4.33
C LEU A 95 -4.57 -7.97 3.31
N TYR A 96 -5.51 -7.02 3.27
CA TYR A 96 -6.65 -6.95 2.36
C TYR A 96 -6.92 -5.50 2.04
N ALA A 97 -7.38 -5.22 0.84
CA ALA A 97 -7.88 -3.92 0.47
C ALA A 97 -9.17 -4.04 -0.34
N ARG A 98 -10.08 -3.13 -0.02
CA ARG A 98 -11.42 -3.04 -0.57
C ARG A 98 -11.58 -1.65 -1.15
N ILE A 99 -11.83 -1.55 -2.45
CA ILE A 99 -12.19 -0.24 -3.03
C ILE A 99 -13.61 0.07 -2.58
N ILE A 100 -13.79 1.21 -1.92
CA ILE A 100 -15.09 1.72 -1.48
C ILE A 100 -15.89 2.21 -2.68
N GLY A 101 -15.24 2.95 -3.58
CA GLY A 101 -15.87 3.42 -4.81
C GLY A 101 -14.89 4.13 -5.73
N ILE A 102 -15.29 4.24 -6.99
CA ILE A 102 -14.59 5.01 -8.01
C ILE A 102 -15.41 6.23 -8.33
N PHE A 103 -14.77 7.40 -8.26
CA PHE A 103 -15.43 8.68 -8.41
C PHE A 103 -14.72 9.57 -9.42
N ARG A 104 -15.50 10.30 -10.21
CA ARG A 104 -15.05 11.43 -11.01
C ARG A 104 -15.18 12.73 -10.21
N LEU A 105 -14.15 13.56 -10.23
CA LEU A 105 -14.19 14.88 -9.61
C LEU A 105 -14.94 15.87 -10.50
N LYS A 106 -16.03 16.48 -10.01
CA LYS A 106 -16.81 17.47 -10.78
C LYS A 106 -16.13 18.85 -10.86
N ARG A 107 -15.17 19.13 -9.99
CA ARG A 107 -14.38 20.36 -9.94
C ARG A 107 -12.92 20.06 -9.61
N GLN A 108 -12.03 21.01 -9.87
CA GLN A 108 -10.63 20.91 -9.45
C GLN A 108 -10.55 20.82 -7.93
N GLN A 109 -9.66 19.98 -7.43
CA GLN A 109 -9.39 19.81 -6.00
C GLN A 109 -7.96 20.25 -5.67
N GLU A 110 -7.84 21.07 -4.64
CA GLU A 110 -6.58 21.53 -4.07
C GLU A 110 -5.94 20.46 -3.17
N GLU A 111 -4.72 20.72 -2.71
CA GLU A 111 -4.00 19.85 -1.77
C GLU A 111 -4.83 19.60 -0.50
N GLY A 112 -4.85 18.35 -0.02
CA GLY A 112 -5.56 18.00 1.21
C GLY A 112 -7.07 17.76 1.04
N GLN A 113 -7.65 18.02 -0.15
CA GLN A 113 -9.08 17.88 -0.35
C GLN A 113 -9.53 16.43 -0.61
N LEU A 114 -8.65 15.56 -1.10
CA LEU A 114 -8.98 14.13 -1.22
C LEU A 114 -9.03 13.45 0.14
N GLU A 115 -8.16 13.87 1.05
CA GLU A 115 -8.10 13.44 2.45
C GLU A 115 -9.41 13.76 3.20
N GLN A 116 -10.18 14.74 2.71
CA GLN A 116 -11.53 15.01 3.23
C GLN A 116 -12.48 13.83 3.01
N LEU A 117 -12.39 13.12 1.88
CA LEU A 117 -13.22 11.92 1.65
C LEU A 117 -12.87 10.81 2.64
N GLU A 118 -11.57 10.63 2.92
CA GLU A 118 -11.07 9.65 3.91
C GLU A 118 -11.56 10.01 5.32
N GLU A 119 -11.46 11.28 5.69
CA GLU A 119 -11.87 11.82 6.98
C GLU A 119 -13.40 11.78 7.16
N MET A 120 -14.16 12.05 6.10
CA MET A 120 -15.62 11.90 6.09
C MET A 120 -16.01 10.46 6.38
N CYS A 121 -15.46 9.50 5.64
CA CYS A 121 -15.64 8.06 5.89
C CYS A 121 -15.29 7.71 7.34
N ARG A 122 -14.14 8.17 7.82
CA ARG A 122 -13.70 7.92 9.20
C ARG A 122 -14.70 8.41 10.23
N ARG A 123 -15.23 9.63 10.05
CA ARG A 123 -16.24 10.21 10.93
C ARG A 123 -17.55 9.42 10.89
N PHE A 124 -18.02 9.04 9.70
CA PHE A 124 -19.25 8.26 9.55
C PHE A 124 -19.14 6.92 10.26
N LEU A 125 -18.06 6.19 10.03
CA LEU A 125 -17.81 4.90 10.69
C LEU A 125 -17.62 5.03 12.21
N THR A 126 -17.10 6.18 12.67
CA THR A 126 -17.00 6.47 14.11
C THR A 126 -18.37 6.83 14.72
N VAL A 127 -19.34 7.31 13.95
CA VAL A 127 -20.70 7.61 14.45
C VAL A 127 -21.57 6.36 14.40
N LEU A 128 -21.41 5.51 13.38
CA LEU A 128 -22.05 4.21 13.19
C LEU A 128 -21.51 3.14 14.15
N TYR A 129 -21.35 3.43 15.45
CA TYR A 129 -21.05 2.44 16.49
C TYR A 129 -22.17 1.38 16.60
N GLY A 130 -22.32 0.52 15.58
CA GLY A 130 -23.01 -0.74 15.69
C GLY A 130 -22.25 -1.65 16.67
N GLY A 131 -22.97 -2.58 17.29
CA GLY A 131 -22.40 -3.50 18.28
C GLY A 131 -21.17 -4.25 17.77
N TRP A 132 -21.19 -4.67 16.50
CA TRP A 132 -20.14 -5.52 15.94
C TRP A 132 -18.80 -4.81 15.71
N ILE A 133 -18.77 -3.53 15.27
CA ILE A 133 -17.52 -2.74 15.11
C ILE A 133 -16.83 -2.58 16.47
N ARG A 134 -17.64 -2.42 17.53
CA ARG A 134 -17.18 -2.34 18.92
C ARG A 134 -16.63 -3.67 19.40
N ASP A 135 -17.31 -4.78 19.11
CA ASP A 135 -16.91 -6.13 19.50
C ASP A 135 -15.61 -6.55 18.80
N MET A 136 -15.42 -6.16 17.54
CA MET A 136 -14.19 -6.41 16.77
C MET A 136 -13.04 -5.44 17.11
N ARG A 137 -13.31 -4.40 17.91
CA ARG A 137 -12.33 -3.40 18.36
C ARG A 137 -11.58 -2.76 17.18
N VAL A 138 -12.32 -2.25 16.20
CA VAL A 138 -11.77 -1.63 14.99
C VAL A 138 -11.35 -0.17 15.23
N ARG A 139 -10.18 0.20 14.71
CA ARG A 139 -9.68 1.57 14.62
C ARG A 139 -9.57 1.97 13.14
N PHE A 140 -10.25 3.06 12.80
CA PHE A 140 -10.15 3.70 11.49
C PHE A 140 -9.12 4.83 11.50
N SER A 141 -8.29 4.90 10.45
CA SER A 141 -7.24 5.91 10.28
C SER A 141 -7.13 6.33 8.83
N THR A 142 -6.69 7.55 8.55
CA THR A 142 -6.29 8.01 7.21
C THR A 142 -4.80 7.73 6.94
N SER A 143 -4.00 7.59 8.01
CA SER A 143 -2.57 7.31 7.95
C SER A 143 -2.27 5.81 7.90
N VAL A 144 -1.25 5.44 7.11
CA VAL A 144 -0.68 4.07 7.09
C VAL A 144 0.03 3.79 8.43
N PRO A 145 -0.08 2.57 8.99
CA PRO A 145 0.69 2.20 10.19
C PRO A 145 2.20 2.29 9.98
N ARG A 146 2.96 2.29 11.09
CA ARG A 146 4.42 2.19 11.05
C ARG A 146 4.84 0.88 10.36
N VAL A 147 5.91 0.92 9.58
CA VAL A 147 6.44 -0.23 8.83
C VAL A 147 6.72 -1.42 9.75
N SER A 148 7.31 -1.21 10.92
CA SER A 148 7.52 -2.28 11.90
C SER A 148 6.23 -3.00 12.32
N SER A 149 5.12 -2.27 12.47
CA SER A 149 3.82 -2.87 12.76
C SER A 149 3.30 -3.71 11.58
N ILE A 150 3.52 -3.27 10.34
CA ILE A 150 3.14 -4.01 9.14
C ILE A 150 3.95 -5.32 9.04
N VAL A 151 5.26 -5.23 9.23
CA VAL A 151 6.17 -6.39 9.19
C VAL A 151 5.77 -7.43 10.24
N ASN A 152 5.55 -7.02 11.50
CA ASN A 152 5.17 -7.94 12.57
C ASN A 152 3.87 -8.70 12.28
N VAL A 153 2.90 -8.03 11.64
CA VAL A 153 1.64 -8.65 11.23
C VAL A 153 1.89 -9.72 10.17
N TRP A 154 2.67 -9.41 9.15
CA TRP A 154 3.00 -10.37 8.08
C TRP A 154 3.84 -11.55 8.59
N ALA A 155 4.71 -11.34 9.57
CA ALA A 155 5.46 -12.41 10.22
C ALA A 155 4.55 -13.40 10.97
N SER A 156 3.38 -12.94 11.42
CA SER A 156 2.44 -13.72 12.25
C SER A 156 1.19 -14.20 11.50
N ILE A 157 1.14 -14.06 10.17
CA ILE A 157 -0.09 -14.17 9.37
C ILE A 157 -0.80 -15.54 9.47
N GLU A 158 -0.05 -16.62 9.64
CA GLU A 158 -0.60 -17.98 9.75
C GLU A 158 -1.47 -18.15 10.99
N SER A 159 -1.06 -17.55 12.11
CA SER A 159 -1.84 -17.58 13.37
C SER A 159 -3.17 -16.82 13.27
N MET A 160 -3.35 -16.02 12.21
CA MET A 160 -4.49 -15.12 12.02
C MET A 160 -5.45 -15.59 10.92
N ARG A 161 -5.13 -16.68 10.21
CA ARG A 161 -5.87 -17.16 9.03
C ARG A 161 -7.35 -17.44 9.32
N GLY A 162 -7.66 -18.10 10.44
CA GLY A 162 -9.03 -18.45 10.83
C GLY A 162 -9.93 -17.27 11.19
N ARG A 163 -9.35 -16.07 11.36
CA ARG A 163 -10.06 -14.85 11.77
C ARG A 163 -10.21 -13.83 10.65
N MET A 164 -9.72 -14.17 9.47
CA MET A 164 -9.74 -13.29 8.31
C MET A 164 -11.14 -13.09 7.77
N LYS A 165 -11.94 -14.17 7.71
CA LYS A 165 -13.27 -14.14 7.08
C LYS A 165 -14.21 -13.10 7.71
N PRO A 166 -14.43 -13.08 9.04
CA PRO A 166 -15.28 -12.06 9.66
C PRO A 166 -14.79 -10.62 9.42
N LEU A 167 -13.49 -10.41 9.27
CA LEU A 167 -12.92 -9.08 9.01
C LEU A 167 -13.12 -8.63 7.56
N VAL A 168 -13.09 -9.57 6.62
CA VAL A 168 -13.46 -9.30 5.22
C VAL A 168 -14.95 -8.98 5.14
N ASP A 169 -15.81 -9.73 5.82
CA ASP A 169 -17.25 -9.46 5.85
C ASP A 169 -17.52 -8.05 6.42
N ALA A 170 -16.91 -7.71 7.55
CA ALA A 170 -16.92 -6.38 8.15
C ALA A 170 -16.46 -5.25 7.21
N MET A 171 -15.39 -5.49 6.45
CA MET A 171 -14.88 -4.51 5.49
C MET A 171 -15.84 -4.28 4.31
N THR A 172 -16.75 -5.24 4.01
CA THR A 172 -17.83 -5.04 3.04
C THR A 172 -18.82 -4.01 3.58
N GLU A 173 -19.33 -4.22 4.80
CA GLU A 173 -20.27 -3.29 5.45
C GLU A 173 -19.68 -1.89 5.58
N ILE A 174 -18.40 -1.81 5.97
CA ILE A 174 -17.67 -0.53 6.03
C ILE A 174 -17.64 0.17 4.67
N ALA A 175 -17.41 -0.57 3.59
CA ALA A 175 -17.33 -0.01 2.26
C ALA A 175 -18.68 0.54 1.80
N ASP A 176 -19.75 -0.23 2.01
CA ASP A 176 -21.10 0.15 1.61
C ASP A 176 -21.56 1.42 2.36
N GLU A 177 -21.35 1.46 3.68
CA GLU A 177 -21.67 2.64 4.51
C GLU A 177 -20.90 3.90 4.10
N CYS A 178 -19.62 3.73 3.74
CA CYS A 178 -18.83 4.84 3.22
C CYS A 178 -19.35 5.30 1.85
N PHE A 179 -19.59 4.36 0.94
CA PHE A 179 -20.03 4.66 -0.42
C PHE A 179 -21.33 5.46 -0.44
N ASP A 180 -22.36 5.00 0.28
CA ASP A 180 -23.68 5.63 0.38
C ASP A 180 -23.65 7.09 0.86
N ARG A 181 -22.62 7.45 1.62
CA ARG A 181 -22.39 8.82 2.08
C ARG A 181 -21.59 9.62 1.07
N LEU A 182 -20.56 9.02 0.49
CA LEU A 182 -19.71 9.68 -0.49
C LEU A 182 -20.46 10.04 -1.77
N VAL A 183 -21.42 9.23 -2.22
CA VAL A 183 -22.25 9.57 -3.40
C VAL A 183 -23.06 10.86 -3.24
N ARG A 184 -23.27 11.31 -1.99
CA ARG A 184 -23.98 12.56 -1.67
C ARG A 184 -23.06 13.78 -1.63
N VAL A 185 -21.75 13.58 -1.72
CA VAL A 185 -20.78 14.67 -1.74
C VAL A 185 -20.88 15.36 -3.10
N GLU A 186 -21.29 16.63 -3.09
CA GLU A 186 -21.67 17.35 -4.33
C GLU A 186 -20.59 17.34 -5.41
N TRP A 187 -19.33 17.40 -5.00
CA TRP A 187 -18.17 17.55 -5.90
C TRP A 187 -17.58 16.25 -6.41
N VAL A 188 -18.13 15.10 -6.02
CA VAL A 188 -17.80 13.80 -6.61
C VAL A 188 -18.99 13.23 -7.37
N GLU A 189 -18.70 12.38 -8.34
CA GLU A 189 -19.68 11.63 -9.10
C GLU A 189 -19.28 10.16 -9.11
N PRO A 190 -20.11 9.24 -8.59
CA PRO A 190 -19.78 7.82 -8.67
C PRO A 190 -19.76 7.38 -10.13
N LEU A 191 -18.70 6.68 -10.51
CA LEU A 191 -18.62 6.02 -11.82
C LEU A 191 -18.93 4.53 -11.71
N TYR A 192 -18.60 3.92 -10.56
CA TYR A 192 -18.80 2.50 -10.31
C TYR A 192 -19.19 2.26 -8.85
N ASP A 193 -20.16 1.38 -8.68
CA ASP A 193 -20.67 0.85 -7.41
C ASP A 193 -20.44 -0.67 -7.40
N SER A 194 -19.22 -1.13 -7.15
CA SER A 194 -18.94 -2.58 -7.27
C SER A 194 -18.18 -3.17 -6.11
N ILE A 195 -18.29 -4.48 -5.99
CA ILE A 195 -17.67 -5.37 -5.00
C ILE A 195 -16.20 -5.65 -5.39
N MET A 196 -15.40 -4.60 -5.56
CA MET A 196 -13.97 -4.66 -5.87
C MET A 196 -13.13 -5.01 -4.64
N TRP A 197 -12.45 -6.14 -4.68
CA TRP A 197 -11.55 -6.61 -3.64
C TRP A 197 -10.21 -7.00 -4.21
N PHE A 198 -9.16 -6.81 -3.42
CA PHE A 198 -7.93 -7.53 -3.64
C PHE A 198 -7.23 -7.91 -2.34
N SER A 199 -6.62 -9.08 -2.36
CA SER A 199 -5.79 -9.57 -1.27
C SER A 199 -4.44 -9.99 -1.82
N PRO A 200 -3.31 -9.46 -1.30
CA PRO A 200 -2.02 -10.05 -1.61
C PRO A 200 -1.98 -11.52 -1.19
N PRO A 201 -1.11 -12.33 -1.83
CA PRO A 201 -0.90 -13.70 -1.42
C PRO A 201 -0.50 -13.76 0.05
N LEU A 202 -1.27 -14.49 0.84
CA LEU A 202 -0.99 -14.65 2.25
C LEU A 202 0.24 -15.56 2.43
N GLY A 203 1.40 -14.94 2.59
CA GLY A 203 2.67 -15.62 2.84
C GLY A 203 3.41 -15.00 4.03
N LYS A 204 4.23 -15.81 4.69
CA LYS A 204 5.15 -15.31 5.72
C LYS A 204 6.29 -14.56 5.04
N ILE A 205 6.67 -13.42 5.61
CA ILE A 205 7.98 -12.82 5.37
C ILE A 205 8.98 -13.42 6.35
N ASN A 206 10.00 -14.09 5.84
CA ASN A 206 11.10 -14.60 6.66
C ASN A 206 12.10 -13.46 6.86
N VAL A 207 12.03 -12.81 8.02
CA VAL A 207 12.97 -11.78 8.43
C VAL A 207 13.34 -12.04 9.88
N GLU A 208 14.63 -12.01 10.21
CA GLU A 208 15.09 -12.10 11.61
C GLU A 208 14.77 -10.80 12.35
N ASP A 209 14.09 -10.90 13.50
CA ASP A 209 13.51 -9.79 14.29
C ASP A 209 14.50 -8.65 14.62
N GLY A 210 15.82 -8.93 14.69
CA GLY A 210 16.84 -7.99 15.14
C GLY A 210 17.38 -7.02 14.08
N SER A 211 17.03 -7.18 12.79
CA SER A 211 17.69 -6.46 11.68
C SER A 211 16.81 -5.46 10.94
N ILE A 212 15.53 -5.36 11.28
CA ILE A 212 14.55 -4.56 10.52
C ILE A 212 14.72 -3.07 10.82
N LYS A 213 15.38 -2.35 9.92
CA LYS A 213 15.29 -0.89 9.87
C LYS A 213 14.15 -0.48 8.92
N PRO A 214 13.12 0.26 9.40
CA PRO A 214 12.03 0.71 8.55
C PRO A 214 12.55 1.78 7.59
N GLY A 215 12.60 1.43 6.30
CA GLY A 215 13.21 2.26 5.27
C GLY A 215 14.73 2.35 5.38
N LEU A 216 15.38 2.57 4.24
CA LEU A 216 16.68 3.23 4.22
C LEU A 216 16.50 4.59 4.93
N PRO A 217 17.36 4.99 5.89
CA PRO A 217 17.18 6.24 6.62
C PRO A 217 17.31 7.44 5.67
N VAL A 218 16.17 7.89 5.16
CA VAL A 218 16.03 9.10 4.36
C VAL A 218 16.61 10.31 5.09
N GLU A 219 16.51 10.33 6.42
CA GLU A 219 17.03 11.41 7.27
C GLU A 219 18.56 11.40 7.43
N GLN A 220 19.21 10.23 7.42
CA GLN A 220 20.69 10.16 7.42
C GLN A 220 21.27 10.55 6.05
N ASN A 221 20.49 10.36 4.97
CA ASN A 221 20.92 10.59 3.60
C ASN A 221 20.52 11.97 3.05
N LYS A 222 19.88 12.85 3.84
CA LYS A 222 19.61 14.25 3.42
C LYS A 222 20.91 15.03 3.12
N GLY A 223 22.02 14.66 3.76
CA GLY A 223 23.36 15.18 3.45
C GLY A 223 24.07 14.47 2.29
N GLN A 224 23.44 13.45 1.69
CA GLN A 224 24.02 12.52 0.72
C GLN A 224 23.14 12.36 -0.52
N GLN A 225 22.48 13.44 -0.98
CA GLN A 225 21.61 13.41 -2.18
C GLN A 225 22.30 12.83 -3.44
N ASP A 226 23.63 12.81 -3.48
CA ASP A 226 24.41 12.26 -4.60
C ASP A 226 25.09 10.93 -4.33
N GLN A 227 24.92 10.32 -3.15
CA GLN A 227 25.59 9.06 -2.85
C GLN A 227 24.82 7.86 -3.43
N GLU A 228 25.55 7.04 -4.17
CA GLU A 228 25.07 5.77 -4.69
C GLU A 228 25.25 4.67 -3.65
N ILE A 229 24.22 3.86 -3.47
CA ILE A 229 24.20 2.75 -2.52
C ILE A 229 24.01 1.46 -3.31
N GLU A 230 24.96 0.55 -3.20
CA GLU A 230 24.89 -0.76 -3.82
C GLU A 230 24.39 -1.82 -2.83
N GLY A 231 23.54 -2.71 -3.34
CA GLY A 231 22.99 -3.77 -2.52
C GLY A 231 22.14 -4.76 -3.30
N ILE A 232 21.53 -5.68 -2.54
CA ILE A 232 20.58 -6.66 -3.06
C ILE A 232 19.17 -6.19 -2.75
N PHE A 233 18.42 -5.91 -3.80
CA PHE A 233 17.02 -5.51 -3.76
C PHE A 233 16.11 -6.70 -4.01
N THR A 234 15.00 -6.79 -3.29
CA THR A 234 13.97 -7.81 -3.52
C THR A 234 12.59 -7.21 -3.29
N ILE A 235 11.68 -7.46 -4.24
CA ILE A 235 10.27 -7.11 -4.09
C ILE A 235 9.51 -8.33 -3.60
N THR A 236 8.88 -8.24 -2.45
CA THR A 236 8.05 -9.31 -1.90
C THR A 236 6.68 -9.35 -2.58
N PRO A 237 5.99 -10.51 -2.59
CA PRO A 237 4.65 -10.62 -3.16
C PRO A 237 3.56 -9.92 -2.31
N VAL A 238 3.92 -9.37 -1.15
CA VAL A 238 2.99 -8.70 -0.22
C VAL A 238 3.10 -7.17 -0.26
N GLY A 239 3.78 -6.59 -1.25
CA GLY A 239 3.90 -5.13 -1.41
C GLY A 239 4.97 -4.48 -0.51
N LEU A 240 5.84 -5.28 0.09
CA LEU A 240 7.04 -4.83 0.80
C LEU A 240 8.28 -5.04 -0.06
N CYS A 241 9.27 -4.18 0.12
CA CYS A 241 10.55 -4.23 -0.57
C CYS A 241 11.66 -4.35 0.47
N THR A 242 12.64 -5.22 0.21
CA THR A 242 13.83 -5.40 1.05
C THR A 242 15.07 -4.94 0.30
N PHE A 243 16.00 -4.34 1.01
CA PHE A 243 17.29 -3.93 0.47
C PHE A 243 18.40 -4.31 1.45
N ILE A 244 19.37 -5.09 0.99
CA ILE A 244 20.53 -5.53 1.77
C ILE A 244 21.73 -4.75 1.26
N GLU A 245 22.20 -3.80 2.07
CA GLU A 245 23.34 -2.96 1.71
C GLU A 245 24.63 -3.77 1.71
N SER A 246 25.42 -3.65 0.64
CA SER A 246 26.70 -4.38 0.48
C SER A 246 27.89 -3.72 1.19
N SER A 247 27.67 -2.59 1.86
CA SER A 247 28.72 -1.84 2.56
C SER A 247 28.89 -2.34 4.01
N GLY A 248 30.11 -2.70 4.40
CA GLY A 248 30.48 -3.07 5.78
C GLY A 248 30.65 -4.57 6.07
N THR A 249 31.14 -4.89 7.28
CA THR A 249 31.38 -6.26 7.75
C THR A 249 30.12 -7.01 8.19
N THR A 250 29.01 -6.30 8.41
CA THR A 250 27.70 -6.89 8.75
C THR A 250 26.63 -6.32 7.82
N PRO A 251 25.95 -7.14 6.99
CA PRO A 251 24.94 -6.65 6.07
C PRO A 251 23.75 -6.05 6.83
N THR A 252 23.40 -4.81 6.52
CA THR A 252 22.20 -4.17 7.07
C THR A 252 21.01 -4.46 6.16
N VAL A 253 19.90 -4.95 6.74
CA VAL A 253 18.67 -5.25 6.01
C VAL A 253 17.64 -4.14 6.24
N TYR A 254 17.26 -3.46 5.17
CA TYR A 254 16.21 -2.45 5.19
C TYR A 254 14.93 -3.03 4.63
N ILE A 255 13.80 -2.75 5.28
CA ILE A 255 12.47 -3.16 4.81
C ILE A 255 11.55 -1.96 4.80
N ASP A 256 10.83 -1.74 3.71
CA ASP A 256 9.80 -0.72 3.60
C ASP A 256 8.67 -1.17 2.66
N ARG A 257 7.61 -0.38 2.61
CA ARG A 257 6.57 -0.44 1.59
C ARG A 257 7.21 -0.15 0.23
N CYS A 258 6.91 -0.94 -0.79
CA CYS A 258 7.47 -0.68 -2.12
C CYS A 258 7.11 0.71 -2.65
N ARG A 259 5.95 1.24 -2.27
CA ARG A 259 5.57 2.63 -2.57
C ARG A 259 6.58 3.66 -2.06
N ASN A 260 7.06 3.49 -0.82
CA ASN A 260 8.05 4.39 -0.24
C ASN A 260 9.38 4.31 -0.99
N PHE A 261 9.80 3.09 -1.32
CA PHE A 261 11.03 2.86 -2.05
C PHE A 261 10.99 3.57 -3.41
N ILE A 262 9.94 3.34 -4.20
CA ILE A 262 9.75 3.92 -5.54
C ILE A 262 9.71 5.46 -5.50
N TYR A 263 9.12 6.03 -4.44
CA TYR A 263 9.02 7.48 -4.31
C TYR A 263 10.30 8.15 -3.83
N ASN A 264 11.23 7.42 -3.21
CA ASN A 264 12.41 8.00 -2.58
C ASN A 264 13.72 7.69 -3.33
N PHE A 265 13.74 6.69 -4.20
CA PHE A 265 14.96 6.22 -4.85
C PHE A 265 14.82 6.17 -6.37
N GLU A 266 15.86 6.64 -7.04
CA GLU A 266 16.14 6.28 -8.42
C GLU A 266 16.97 4.99 -8.45
N VAL A 267 16.64 4.09 -9.38
CA VAL A 267 17.40 2.86 -9.63
C VAL A 267 18.31 3.11 -10.85
N LEU A 268 19.61 3.19 -10.60
CA LEU A 268 20.62 3.47 -11.63
C LEU A 268 20.97 2.21 -12.42
N ASN A 269 21.05 1.08 -11.74
CA ASN A 269 21.30 -0.23 -12.33
C ASN A 269 20.50 -1.28 -11.56
N LEU A 270 19.95 -2.25 -12.28
CA LEU A 270 19.24 -3.39 -11.72
C LEU A 270 19.57 -4.62 -12.56
N ARG A 271 20.12 -5.66 -11.94
CA ARG A 271 20.43 -6.92 -12.61
C ARG A 271 20.09 -8.08 -11.71
N GLU A 272 19.53 -9.12 -12.30
CA GLU A 272 19.25 -10.35 -11.58
C GLU A 272 20.53 -10.93 -10.96
N GLU A 273 20.48 -11.27 -9.67
CA GLU A 273 21.62 -11.94 -9.02
C GLU A 273 21.64 -13.42 -9.42
N GLY A 274 22.79 -13.90 -9.93
CA GLY A 274 22.98 -15.29 -10.38
C GLY A 274 22.96 -15.51 -11.89
N VAL A 275 22.84 -14.47 -12.72
CA VAL A 275 23.11 -14.56 -14.16
C VAL A 275 24.55 -14.11 -14.41
N LEU A 276 25.44 -15.10 -14.59
CA LEU A 276 26.80 -14.93 -15.11
C LEU A 276 26.78 -14.66 -16.61
#